data_AF-A0A7G2IIZ3-F1
#
_entry.id   AF-A0A7G2IIZ3-F1
#
_cell.length_a   1.000
_cell.length_b   1.000
_cell.length_c   1.000
_cell.angle_alpha   90.00
_cell.angle_beta   90.00
_cell.angle_gamma   90.00
#
_symmetry.space_group_name_H-M   'P 1'
#
loop_
_entity.id
_entity.type
_entity.pdbx_description
1 polymer ?
#
loop_
_entity_poly.entity_id
_entity_poly.type
_entity_poly.pdbx_seq_one_letter_code
_entity_poly.pdbx_strand_id
1 'polypeptide(L)'
;MPKMGLADATNGQFLGAYLGLWGVFTLFMFFGTLKAARMLQFVFLSLTVLFALLAVGNIAGNEAIIHVAGWVGLVCGASAIYLAMGEVLNEQFGRTILPIGEAH
;
A
#
# COMPACT_ATOMS: atom_id res chain seq x y z
N MET A 1 17.50 13.32 7.15
CA MET A 1 18.86 13.67 6.67
C MET A 1 19.01 15.16 6.31
N PRO A 2 18.03 15.85 5.69
CA PRO A 2 18.16 17.30 5.43
C PRO A 2 18.23 18.16 6.69
N LYS A 3 17.42 17.83 7.70
CA LYS A 3 17.46 18.50 9.02
C LYS A 3 18.76 18.25 9.82
N MET A 4 19.59 17.31 9.39
CA MET A 4 20.90 17.00 9.99
C MET A 4 22.06 17.60 9.16
N GLY A 5 21.77 18.33 8.07
CA GLY A 5 22.77 18.95 7.19
C GLY A 5 23.54 18.00 6.28
N LEU A 6 23.12 16.73 6.18
CA LEU A 6 23.86 15.67 5.47
C LEU A 6 23.40 15.45 4.02
N ALA A 7 22.29 16.06 3.59
CA ALA A 7 21.76 15.95 2.24
C ALA A 7 20.79 17.09 1.94
N ASP A 8 20.67 17.49 0.67
CA ASP A 8 19.67 18.47 0.23
C ASP A 8 18.24 17.92 0.31
N ALA A 9 17.26 18.83 0.30
CA ALA A 9 15.85 18.45 0.21
C ALA A 9 15.59 17.67 -1.10
N THR A 10 14.89 16.54 -0.99
CA THR A 10 14.62 15.68 -2.13
C THR A 10 13.72 16.40 -3.14
N ASN A 11 14.11 16.38 -4.42
CA ASN A 11 13.27 16.87 -5.51
C ASN A 11 11.98 16.00 -5.60
N GLY A 12 10.82 16.64 -5.67
CA GLY A 12 9.52 15.98 -5.85
C GLY A 12 9.46 15.02 -7.04
N GLN A 13 10.10 15.35 -8.18
CA GLN A 13 10.17 14.44 -9.33
C GLN A 13 10.99 13.18 -9.02
N PHE A 14 12.08 13.32 -8.27
CA PHE A 14 12.91 12.18 -7.86
C PHE A 14 12.17 11.29 -6.86
N LEU A 15 11.50 11.91 -5.87
CA LEU A 15 10.64 11.19 -4.93
C LEU A 15 9.51 10.46 -5.65
N GLY A 16 8.87 11.11 -6.63
CA GLY A 16 7.82 10.51 -7.43
C GLY A 16 8.30 9.33 -8.28
N ALA A 17 9.49 9.41 -8.88
CA ALA A 17 10.10 8.29 -9.59
C ALA A 17 10.42 7.11 -8.65
N TYR A 18 10.95 7.39 -7.46
CA TYR A 18 11.18 6.39 -6.41
C TYR A 18 9.89 5.70 -5.98
N LEU A 19 8.82 6.47 -5.74
CA LEU A 19 7.50 5.93 -5.42
C LEU A 19 6.89 5.14 -6.58
N GLY A 20 7.15 5.56 -7.82
CA GLY A 20 6.75 4.84 -9.03
C GLY A 20 7.38 3.45 -9.11
N LEU A 21 8.69 3.34 -8.80
CA LEU A 21 9.37 2.04 -8.72
C LEU A 21 8.76 1.13 -7.65
N TRP A 22 8.45 1.68 -6.48
CA TRP A 22 7.72 0.95 -5.44
C TRP A 22 6.33 0.50 -5.93
N GLY A 23 5.61 1.35 -6.64
CA GLY A 23 4.32 1.00 -7.24
C GLY A 23 4.41 -0.16 -8.23
N VAL A 24 5.44 -0.17 -9.08
CA VAL A 24 5.70 -1.28 -10.03
C VAL A 24 6.00 -2.57 -9.27
N PHE A 25 6.87 -2.52 -8.27
CA PHE A 25 7.16 -3.68 -7.41
C PHE A 25 5.89 -4.22 -6.74
N THR A 26 5.08 -3.34 -6.15
CA THR A 26 3.82 -3.73 -5.50
C THR A 26 2.84 -4.33 -6.51
N LEU A 27 2.75 -3.80 -7.73
CA LEU A 27 1.90 -4.36 -8.79
C LEU A 27 2.32 -5.80 -9.15
N PHE A 28 3.62 -6.07 -9.27
CA PHE A 28 4.08 -7.45 -9.49
C PHE A 28 3.73 -8.37 -8.31
N MET A 29 3.89 -7.87 -7.08
CA MET A 29 3.50 -8.62 -5.88
C MET A 29 1.99 -8.88 -5.82
N PHE A 30 1.16 -7.92 -6.27
CA PHE A 30 -0.29 -8.10 -6.37
C PHE A 30 -0.65 -9.31 -7.23
N PHE A 31 0.01 -9.52 -8.38
CA PHE A 31 -0.20 -10.72 -9.18
C PHE A 31 0.20 -12.02 -8.44
N GLY A 32 1.21 -11.95 -7.57
CA GLY A 32 1.56 -13.05 -6.66
C GLY A 32 0.46 -13.40 -5.66
N THR A 33 -0.40 -12.44 -5.28
CA THR A 33 -1.50 -12.65 -4.32
C THR A 33 -2.76 -13.27 -4.93
N LEU A 34 -2.82 -13.51 -6.24
CA LEU A 34 -4.03 -14.00 -6.92
C LEU A 34 -4.54 -15.36 -6.39
N LYS A 35 -3.66 -16.16 -5.79
CA LYS A 35 -4.01 -17.44 -5.14
C LYS A 35 -4.11 -17.35 -3.61
N ALA A 36 -3.86 -16.17 -3.04
CA ALA A 36 -3.93 -15.93 -1.62
C ALA A 36 -5.32 -15.43 -1.19
N ALA A 37 -5.46 -15.08 0.09
CA ALA A 37 -6.69 -14.54 0.65
C ALA A 37 -7.16 -13.28 -0.11
N ARG A 38 -8.47 -13.14 -0.31
CA ARG A 38 -9.06 -11.98 -1.00
C ARG A 38 -8.71 -10.65 -0.33
N MET A 39 -8.61 -10.62 1.00
CA MET A 39 -8.16 -9.41 1.68
C MET A 39 -6.70 -9.07 1.38
N LEU A 40 -5.82 -10.05 1.20
CA LEU A 40 -4.44 -9.78 0.80
C LEU A 40 -4.38 -9.18 -0.62
N GLN A 41 -5.23 -9.66 -1.54
CA GLN A 41 -5.37 -9.06 -2.87
C GLN A 41 -5.81 -7.60 -2.77
N PHE A 42 -6.76 -7.29 -1.89
CA PHE A 42 -7.22 -5.91 -1.67
C PHE A 42 -6.12 -5.01 -1.11
N VAL A 43 -5.33 -5.49 -0.13
CA VAL A 43 -4.19 -4.74 0.42
C VAL A 43 -3.21 -4.39 -0.70
N PHE A 44 -2.78 -5.38 -1.49
CA PHE A 44 -1.82 -5.13 -2.56
C PHE A 44 -2.36 -4.25 -3.68
N LEU A 45 -3.63 -4.42 -4.07
CA LEU A 45 -4.26 -3.57 -5.08
C LEU A 45 -4.35 -2.11 -4.61
N SER A 46 -4.85 -1.90 -3.39
CA SER A 46 -4.98 -0.55 -2.82
C SER A 46 -3.61 0.10 -2.61
N LEU A 47 -2.60 -0.68 -2.23
CA LEU A 47 -1.21 -0.22 -2.11
C LEU A 47 -0.60 0.15 -3.47
N THR A 48 -0.86 -0.61 -4.53
CA THR A 48 -0.44 -0.24 -5.89
C THR A 48 -1.06 1.09 -6.31
N VAL A 49 -2.35 1.28 -6.08
CA VAL A 49 -3.05 2.55 -6.37
C VAL A 49 -2.46 3.70 -5.54
N LEU A 50 -2.18 3.46 -4.25
CA LEU A 50 -1.54 4.44 -3.37
C LEU A 50 -0.20 4.91 -3.94
N PHE A 51 0.69 3.99 -4.29
CA PHE A 51 2.00 4.35 -4.85
C PHE A 51 1.89 5.06 -6.20
N ALA A 52 0.97 4.63 -7.06
CA ALA A 52 0.73 5.29 -8.34
C ALA A 52 0.26 6.74 -8.15
N LEU A 53 -0.70 6.98 -7.24
CA LEU A 53 -1.20 8.32 -6.94
C LEU A 53 -0.12 9.20 -6.30
N LEU A 54 0.66 8.67 -5.35
CA LEU A 54 1.76 9.41 -4.74
C LEU A 54 2.85 9.74 -5.76
N ALA A 55 3.19 8.82 -6.66
CA ALA A 55 4.15 9.06 -7.73
C ALA A 55 3.68 10.17 -8.67
N VAL A 56 2.45 10.06 -9.19
CA VAL A 56 1.86 11.07 -10.09
C VAL A 56 1.72 12.42 -9.39
N GLY A 57 1.23 12.45 -8.15
CA GLY A 57 1.07 13.68 -7.39
C GLY A 57 2.39 14.42 -7.14
N ASN A 58 3.47 13.68 -6.85
CA ASN A 58 4.80 14.27 -6.65
C ASN A 58 5.47 14.71 -7.96
N ILE A 59 5.30 13.97 -9.06
CA ILE A 59 5.83 14.33 -10.38
C ILE A 59 5.10 15.55 -10.94
N ALA A 60 3.77 15.56 -10.86
CA ALA A 60 2.92 16.64 -11.36
C ALA A 60 2.85 17.86 -10.41
N GLY A 61 3.35 17.73 -9.17
CA GLY A 61 3.26 18.77 -8.15
C GLY A 61 1.82 19.10 -7.74
N ASN A 62 0.92 18.11 -7.76
CA ASN A 62 -0.51 18.31 -7.50
C ASN A 62 -0.91 17.83 -6.10
N GLU A 63 -1.10 18.76 -5.18
CA GLU A 63 -1.47 18.48 -3.79
C GLU A 63 -2.83 17.79 -3.65
N ALA A 64 -3.80 18.07 -4.54
CA ALA A 64 -5.10 17.42 -4.48
C ALA A 64 -4.98 15.91 -4.73
N ILE A 65 -4.10 15.49 -5.66
CA ILE A 65 -3.80 14.07 -5.89
C ILE A 65 -3.15 13.44 -4.65
N ILE A 66 -2.25 14.16 -3.98
CA ILE A 66 -1.61 13.70 -2.74
C ILE A 66 -2.64 13.53 -1.61
N HIS A 67 -3.61 14.44 -1.48
CA HIS A 67 -4.70 14.28 -0.50
C HIS A 67 -5.60 13.08 -0.79
N VAL A 68 -5.94 12.84 -2.06
CA VAL A 68 -6.67 11.63 -2.47
C VAL A 68 -5.86 10.38 -2.15
N ALA A 69 -4.55 10.40 -2.43
CA ALA A 69 -3.64 9.31 -2.09
C ALA A 69 -3.65 9.05 -0.56
N GLY A 70 -3.67 10.10 0.26
CA GLY A 70 -3.78 9.98 1.72
C GLY A 70 -5.03 9.19 2.16
N TRP A 71 -6.20 9.47 1.58
CA TRP A 71 -7.42 8.71 1.85
C TRP A 71 -7.32 7.24 1.42
N VAL A 72 -6.74 6.97 0.24
CA VAL A 72 -6.47 5.60 -0.21
C VAL A 72 -5.51 4.90 0.77
N GLY A 73 -4.51 5.61 1.29
CA GLY A 73 -3.57 5.09 2.26
C GLY A 73 -4.22 4.70 3.59
N LEU A 74 -5.19 5.47 4.07
CA LEU A 74 -5.97 5.12 5.25
C LEU A 74 -6.75 3.81 5.05
N VAL A 75 -7.41 3.66 3.90
CA VAL A 75 -8.15 2.43 3.56
C VAL A 75 -7.20 1.25 3.43
N CYS A 76 -6.07 1.42 2.74
CA CYS A 76 -5.02 0.41 2.60
C CYS A 76 -4.51 -0.04 3.99
N GLY A 77 -4.13 0.90 4.85
CA GLY A 77 -3.62 0.61 6.20
C GLY A 77 -4.67 -0.10 7.07
N ALA A 78 -5.91 0.37 7.07
CA ALA A 78 -7.01 -0.28 7.80
C ALA A 78 -7.26 -1.71 7.31
N SER A 79 -7.22 -1.93 5.99
CA SER A 79 -7.40 -3.27 5.42
C SER A 79 -6.26 -4.23 5.78
N ALA A 80 -5.02 -3.74 5.88
CA ALA A 80 -3.87 -4.53 6.33
C ALA A 80 -4.00 -4.92 7.81
N ILE A 81 -4.47 -4.00 8.67
CA ILE A 81 -4.75 -4.29 10.08
C ILE A 81 -5.83 -5.37 10.19
N TYR A 82 -6.92 -5.25 9.42
CA TYR A 82 -7.99 -6.24 9.41
C TYR A 82 -7.50 -7.63 9.00
N LEU A 83 -6.69 -7.71 7.93
CA LEU A 83 -6.09 -8.96 7.50
C LEU A 83 -5.19 -9.58 8.57
N ALA A 84 -4.29 -8.79 9.17
CA ALA A 84 -3.39 -9.26 10.22
C ALA A 84 -4.16 -9.80 11.44
N MET A 85 -5.23 -9.11 11.86
CA MET A 85 -6.09 -9.59 12.95
C MET A 85 -6.90 -10.82 12.55
N GLY A 86 -7.32 -10.91 11.29
CA GLY A 86 -8.00 -12.10 10.80
C GLY A 86 -7.12 -13.33 10.79
N GLU A 87 -5.87 -13.22 10.34
CA GLU A 87 -4.90 -14.32 10.39
C GLU A 87 -4.63 -14.76 11.84
N VAL A 88 -4.35 -13.82 12.75
CA VAL A 88 -4.10 -14.13 14.16
C VAL A 88 -5.31 -14.79 14.81
N LEU A 89 -6.52 -14.24 14.66
CA LEU A 89 -7.71 -14.80 15.31
C LEU A 89 -8.13 -16.13 14.68
N ASN A 90 -8.05 -16.29 13.36
CA ASN A 90 -8.43 -17.54 12.71
C ASN A 90 -7.49 -18.69 13.13
N GLU A 91 -6.19 -18.40 13.24
CA GLU A 91 -5.20 -19.37 13.70
C GLU A 91 -5.38 -19.73 15.17
N GLN A 92 -5.53 -18.74 16.07
CA GLN A 92 -5.67 -19.00 17.51
C GLN A 92 -6.94 -19.78 17.86
N PHE A 93 -8.03 -19.58 17.13
CA PHE A 93 -9.31 -20.25 17.39
C PHE A 93 -9.54 -21.50 16.51
N GLY A 94 -8.63 -21.81 15.58
CA GLY A 94 -8.72 -22.96 14.69
C GLY A 94 -9.94 -22.96 13.77
N ARG A 95 -10.57 -21.79 13.55
CA ARG A 95 -11.75 -21.60 12.72
C ARG A 95 -11.82 -20.16 12.23
N THR A 96 -12.55 -19.89 11.16
CA THR A 96 -12.77 -18.53 10.67
C THR A 96 -13.57 -17.70 11.69
N ILE A 97 -12.90 -16.76 12.36
CA ILE A 97 -13.47 -15.74 13.23
C ILE A 97 -13.69 -14.45 12.44
N LEU A 98 -12.68 -14.02 11.68
CA LEU A 98 -12.79 -12.91 10.75
C LEU A 98 -12.65 -13.43 9.32
N PRO A 99 -13.63 -13.17 8.44
CA PRO A 99 -13.52 -13.59 7.05
C PRO A 99 -12.47 -12.76 6.33
N ILE A 100 -11.36 -13.39 5.95
CA ILE A 100 -10.30 -12.80 5.12
C ILE A 100 -10.35 -13.29 3.65
N GLY A 101 -11.26 -14.23 3.37
CA GLY A 101 -11.46 -14.81 2.04
C GLY A 101 -10.35 -15.77 1.64
N GLU A 102 -10.02 -16.71 2.52
CA GLU A 102 -9.04 -17.78 2.31
C GLU A 102 -9.36 -18.54 1.00
N ALA A 103 -8.32 -18.85 0.22
CA ALA A 103 -8.46 -19.67 -0.98
C ALA A 103 -8.56 -21.13 -0.54
N HIS A 104 -9.76 -21.72 -0.65
CA HIS A 104 -9.97 -23.15 -0.49
C HIS A 104 -9.51 -23.93 -1.72
#